data_AF-A0AAV5FS26-F1
#
_entry.id   AF-A0AAV5FS26-F1
#
_cell.length_a   1.000
_cell.length_b   1.000
_cell.length_c   1.000
_cell.angle_alpha   90.00
_cell.angle_beta   90.00
_cell.angle_gamma   90.00
#
_symmetry.space_group_name_H-M   'P 1'
#
loop_
_entity.id
_entity.type
_entity.pdbx_description
1 polymer ?
#
loop_
_entity_poly.entity_id
_entity_poly.type
_entity_poly.pdbx_seq_one_letter_code
_entity_poly.pdbx_strand_id
1 'polypeptide(L)'
;MGGFLVDTPYLLLDREAAVAEVCAGRSTAPIEMMGAGVLRNARPGIWIAGMCSHPMIGIWFNAPGATSTCAQVLDVRHSVLFLEDEYWDGTWEYEDLGKHFMDEEAAIACCAVFNHNSLIVRHTKYWIRKRHDWRPKGCLTPYAAAINTNLHGNGGLLSKFQVMCDMTGDGRIVSIRITQQLF
;
A
#
# COMPACT_ATOMS: atom_id res chain seq x y z
N MET A 1 8.81 -0.90 11.41
CA MET A 1 8.41 -2.28 11.07
C MET A 1 7.46 -2.74 12.17
N GLY A 2 6.38 -3.44 11.83
CA GLY A 2 5.47 -4.04 12.81
C GLY A 2 4.38 -4.86 12.13
N GLY A 3 3.69 -5.73 12.86
CA GLY A 3 2.76 -6.72 12.29
C GLY A 3 1.28 -6.51 12.60
N PHE A 4 0.43 -7.10 11.78
CA PHE A 4 -1.02 -7.16 11.96
C PHE A 4 -1.56 -8.55 11.59
N LEU A 5 -2.73 -8.90 12.12
CA LEU A 5 -3.38 -10.18 11.92
C LEU A 5 -4.40 -10.10 10.79
N VAL A 6 -4.35 -11.11 9.92
CA VAL A 6 -5.31 -11.34 8.84
C VAL A 6 -5.98 -12.68 9.09
N ASP A 7 -7.25 -12.66 9.50
CA ASP A 7 -8.02 -13.85 9.87
C ASP A 7 -8.96 -14.33 8.74
N THR A 8 -8.94 -13.65 7.60
CA THR A 8 -9.71 -14.00 6.40
C THR A 8 -8.84 -13.99 5.16
N PRO A 9 -9.27 -14.66 4.06
CA PRO A 9 -8.56 -14.57 2.78
C PRO A 9 -8.83 -13.26 2.03
N TYR A 10 -9.35 -12.24 2.71
CA TYR A 10 -9.77 -10.98 2.12
C TYR A 10 -9.00 -9.81 2.76
N LEU A 11 -8.40 -9.00 1.90
CA LEU A 11 -7.74 -7.76 2.29
C LEU A 11 -8.38 -6.59 1.55
N LEU A 12 -8.50 -5.46 2.21
CA LEU A 12 -8.90 -4.20 1.59
C LEU A 12 -7.66 -3.35 1.34
N LEU A 13 -7.47 -2.93 0.10
CA LEU A 13 -6.41 -2.00 -0.33
C LEU A 13 -7.02 -0.62 -0.56
N ASP A 14 -6.31 0.44 -0.18
CA ASP A 14 -6.80 1.81 -0.33
C ASP A 14 -5.64 2.82 -0.48
N ARG A 15 -5.69 3.71 -1.48
CA ARG A 15 -4.74 4.83 -1.70
C ARG A 15 -5.09 6.13 -1.00
N GLU A 16 -6.13 6.18 -0.19
CA GLU A 16 -6.43 7.35 0.63
C GLU A 16 -6.43 7.03 2.12
N ALA A 17 -6.44 5.74 2.46
CA ALA A 17 -6.71 5.23 3.79
C ALA A 17 -7.93 5.91 4.42
N ALA A 18 -8.94 6.27 3.61
CA ALA A 18 -10.17 6.94 4.03
C ALA A 18 -11.41 6.13 3.61
N VAL A 19 -11.24 5.19 2.68
CA VAL A 19 -12.29 4.48 1.94
C VAL A 19 -12.68 3.16 2.63
N ALA A 20 -12.23 2.94 3.86
CA ALA A 20 -12.73 1.81 4.67
C ALA A 20 -14.26 1.87 4.89
N GLU A 21 -14.86 3.07 4.89
CA GLU A 21 -16.32 3.21 5.03
C GLU A 21 -17.12 2.89 3.76
N VAL A 22 -16.52 3.03 2.56
CA VAL A 22 -17.23 2.85 1.28
C VAL A 22 -17.12 1.42 0.76
N CYS A 23 -15.97 0.75 0.97
CA CYS A 23 -15.73 -0.60 0.45
C CYS A 23 -16.37 -1.72 1.28
N ALA A 24 -16.80 -1.46 2.52
CA ALA A 24 -17.58 -2.40 3.33
C ALA A 24 -18.95 -2.74 2.70
N GLY A 25 -19.39 -1.95 1.71
CA GLY A 25 -20.56 -2.22 0.87
C GLY A 25 -20.18 -2.52 -0.57
N ARG A 26 -19.75 -3.76 -0.87
CA ARG A 26 -19.85 -4.39 -2.21
C ARG A 26 -19.34 -3.58 -3.43
N SER A 27 -18.36 -2.69 -3.31
CA SER A 27 -17.79 -2.06 -4.52
C SER A 27 -16.82 -3.03 -5.20
N THR A 28 -17.27 -3.62 -6.32
CA THR A 28 -16.43 -4.36 -7.27
C THR A 28 -15.74 -3.44 -8.28
N ALA A 29 -15.73 -2.13 -8.03
CA ALA A 29 -15.10 -1.18 -8.94
C ALA A 29 -13.60 -1.48 -9.05
N PRO A 30 -13.01 -1.38 -10.27
CA PRO A 30 -11.59 -1.63 -10.45
C PRO A 30 -10.74 -0.68 -9.61
N ILE A 31 -9.59 -1.17 -9.13
CA ILE A 31 -8.55 -0.37 -8.45
C ILE A 31 -8.23 0.90 -9.25
N GLU A 32 -8.26 0.81 -10.58
CA GLU A 32 -7.98 1.92 -11.48
C GLU A 32 -8.94 3.10 -11.30
N MET A 33 -10.22 2.82 -10.98
CA MET A 33 -11.25 3.85 -10.86
C MET A 33 -11.29 4.45 -9.46
N MET A 34 -11.25 3.60 -8.42
CA MET A 34 -11.43 4.04 -7.03
C MET A 34 -10.13 4.25 -6.27
N GLY A 35 -9.01 3.72 -6.77
CA GLY A 35 -7.78 3.66 -6.00
C GLY A 35 -7.89 2.79 -4.75
N ALA A 36 -8.88 1.89 -4.72
CA ALA A 36 -9.18 0.99 -3.62
C ALA A 36 -9.79 -0.31 -4.19
N GLY A 37 -9.64 -1.42 -3.47
CA GLY A 37 -10.18 -2.70 -3.92
C GLY A 37 -10.07 -3.81 -2.88
N VAL A 38 -10.97 -4.79 -2.98
CA VAL A 38 -10.91 -6.01 -2.15
C VAL A 38 -10.06 -7.05 -2.87
N LEU A 39 -8.93 -7.37 -2.28
CA LEU A 39 -8.07 -8.45 -2.69
C LEU A 39 -8.55 -9.77 -2.09
N ARG A 40 -8.62 -10.81 -2.93
CA ARG A 40 -9.02 -12.17 -2.52
C ARG A 40 -7.80 -13.07 -2.50
N ASN A 41 -7.93 -14.23 -1.87
CA ASN A 41 -6.89 -15.26 -1.81
C ASN A 41 -5.63 -14.82 -1.02
N ALA A 42 -5.78 -13.88 -0.08
CA ALA A 42 -4.70 -13.54 0.85
C ALA A 42 -4.45 -14.71 1.81
N ARG A 43 -3.19 -14.99 2.14
CA ARG A 43 -2.86 -15.99 3.16
C ARG A 43 -3.26 -15.48 4.55
N PRO A 44 -4.15 -16.18 5.28
CA PRO A 44 -4.43 -15.83 6.67
C PRO A 44 -3.20 -16.07 7.55
N GLY A 45 -3.02 -15.21 8.56
CA GLY A 45 -1.90 -15.29 9.50
C GLY A 45 -1.36 -13.92 9.88
N ILE A 46 -0.11 -13.90 10.34
CA ILE A 46 0.59 -12.68 10.75
C ILE A 46 1.25 -12.07 9.53
N TRP A 47 0.96 -10.80 9.27
CA TRP A 47 1.57 -9.98 8.23
C TRP A 47 2.47 -8.92 8.84
N ILE A 48 3.61 -8.65 8.23
CA ILE A 48 4.62 -7.69 8.66
C ILE A 48 4.62 -6.52 7.68
N ALA A 49 4.42 -5.31 8.21
CA ALA A 49 4.42 -4.07 7.46
C ALA A 49 5.79 -3.39 7.50
N GLY A 50 6.32 -3.12 6.30
CA GLY A 50 7.42 -2.22 6.01
C GLY A 50 6.87 -0.96 5.36
N MET A 51 7.22 0.19 5.93
CA MET A 51 6.73 1.50 5.48
C MET A 51 7.95 2.37 5.23
N CYS A 52 8.09 2.90 4.02
CA CYS A 52 9.17 3.81 3.70
C CYS A 52 8.67 4.97 2.83
N SER A 53 9.22 6.15 3.08
CA SER A 53 9.22 7.22 2.10
C SER A 53 10.66 7.44 1.68
N HIS A 54 10.90 7.48 0.39
CA HIS A 54 12.16 7.95 -0.12
C HIS A 54 11.88 9.21 -0.95
N PRO A 55 12.61 10.32 -0.73
CA PRO A 55 12.78 11.25 -1.83
C PRO A 55 13.48 10.47 -2.94
N MET A 56 12.74 10.11 -4.01
CA MET A 56 13.38 9.58 -5.21
C MET A 56 14.07 10.78 -5.85
N ILE A 57 15.35 10.96 -5.50
CA ILE A 57 16.27 11.62 -6.41
C ILE A 57 16.28 10.72 -7.65
N GLY A 58 16.11 11.31 -8.84
CA GLY A 58 15.92 10.64 -10.14
C GLY A 58 17.06 9.72 -10.61
N ILE A 59 17.47 8.78 -9.77
CA ILE A 59 18.10 7.54 -10.16
C ILE A 59 16.89 6.70 -10.59
N TRP A 60 16.42 6.83 -11.83
CA TRP A 60 16.57 5.79 -12.83
C TRP A 60 16.35 6.29 -14.28
N PHE A 61 16.33 7.61 -14.54
CA PHE A 61 16.30 8.12 -15.92
C PHE A 61 17.13 9.40 -16.06
N ASN A 62 18.13 9.36 -16.93
CA ASN A 62 18.82 10.53 -17.48
C ASN A 62 17.83 11.38 -18.29
N ALA A 63 16.96 12.13 -17.61
CA ALA A 63 16.11 13.15 -18.20
C ALA A 63 16.46 14.50 -17.56
N PRO A 64 16.91 15.50 -18.34
CA PRO A 64 17.09 16.86 -17.82
C PRO A 64 15.72 17.39 -17.39
N GLY A 65 15.56 17.72 -16.10
CA GLY A 65 14.29 18.22 -15.53
C GLY A 65 13.69 17.35 -14.42
N ALA A 66 14.35 16.27 -13.99
CA ALA A 66 13.87 15.41 -12.91
C ALA A 66 13.84 16.14 -11.55
N THR A 67 12.70 16.75 -11.22
CA THR A 67 12.34 17.12 -9.85
C THR A 67 12.22 15.86 -9.01
N SER A 68 12.69 15.92 -7.76
CA SER A 68 12.63 14.80 -6.82
C SER A 68 11.18 14.31 -6.67
N THR A 69 10.87 13.11 -7.15
CA THR A 69 9.54 12.52 -6.95
C THR A 69 9.53 11.87 -5.57
N CYS A 70 8.63 12.27 -4.67
CA CYS A 70 8.49 11.53 -3.42
C CYS A 70 7.82 10.20 -3.76
N ALA A 71 8.50 9.09 -3.49
CA ALA A 71 7.88 7.76 -3.54
C ALA A 71 7.62 7.28 -2.11
N GLN A 72 6.35 7.03 -1.82
CA GLN A 72 5.94 6.30 -0.63
C GLN A 72 5.70 4.85 -1.01
N VAL A 73 6.22 3.92 -0.23
CA VAL A 73 6.01 2.48 -0.42
C VAL A 73 5.49 1.87 0.88
N LEU A 74 4.37 1.14 0.76
CA LEU A 74 3.84 0.26 1.77
C LEU A 74 3.99 -1.18 1.30
N ASP A 75 4.89 -1.91 1.95
CA ASP A 75 5.03 -3.35 1.77
C ASP A 75 4.39 -4.06 2.96
N VAL A 76 3.43 -4.95 2.71
CA VAL A 76 2.93 -5.88 3.73
C VAL A 76 3.18 -7.30 3.28
N ARG A 77 3.85 -8.08 4.13
CA ARG A 77 4.36 -9.42 3.81
C ARG A 77 3.90 -10.42 4.84
N HIS A 78 3.33 -11.54 4.40
CA HIS A 78 3.02 -12.65 5.30
C HIS A 78 4.31 -13.16 5.96
N SER A 79 4.28 -13.45 7.25
CA SER A 79 5.46 -13.83 8.05
C SER A 79 6.20 -15.07 7.52
N VAL A 80 5.47 -16.02 6.94
CA VAL A 80 6.08 -17.23 6.32
C VAL A 80 6.94 -16.89 5.11
N LEU A 81 6.69 -15.77 4.42
CA LEU A 81 7.49 -15.36 3.25
C LEU A 81 9.00 -15.27 3.58
N PHE A 82 9.34 -14.91 4.82
CA PHE A 82 10.73 -14.77 5.24
C PHE A 82 11.45 -16.11 5.49
N LEU A 83 10.72 -17.23 5.42
CA LEU A 83 11.25 -18.58 5.55
C LEU A 83 11.53 -19.25 4.19
N GLU A 84 11.14 -18.61 3.08
CA GLU A 84 11.29 -19.13 1.72
C GLU A 84 12.60 -18.64 1.11
N ASP A 85 13.44 -19.55 0.62
CA ASP A 85 14.74 -19.20 0.02
C ASP A 85 14.55 -18.41 -1.29
N GLU A 86 13.51 -18.74 -2.05
CA GLU A 86 13.14 -18.11 -3.32
C GLU A 86 12.71 -16.64 -3.16
N TYR A 87 12.31 -16.26 -1.94
CA TYR A 87 12.08 -14.85 -1.62
C TYR A 87 13.40 -14.09 -1.47
N TRP A 88 14.41 -14.72 -0.85
CA TRP A 88 15.71 -14.10 -0.58
C TRP A 88 16.64 -14.09 -1.79
N ASP A 89 16.56 -15.10 -2.65
CA ASP A 89 17.33 -15.17 -3.90
C ASP A 89 16.73 -14.31 -5.03
N GLY A 90 15.50 -13.80 -4.84
CA GLY A 90 14.81 -12.89 -5.75
C GLY A 90 14.02 -13.58 -6.85
N THR A 91 13.83 -14.90 -6.78
CA THR A 91 13.03 -15.67 -7.75
C THR A 91 11.55 -15.29 -7.73
N TRP A 92 11.00 -14.94 -6.57
CA TRP A 92 9.61 -14.52 -6.47
C TRP A 92 9.42 -13.06 -6.93
N GLU A 93 8.53 -12.86 -7.89
CA GLU A 93 8.27 -11.56 -8.51
C GLU A 93 6.92 -10.96 -8.09
N TYR A 94 6.82 -9.63 -8.21
CA TYR A 94 5.57 -8.92 -8.02
C TYR A 94 4.80 -8.83 -9.34
N GLU A 95 3.52 -9.19 -9.28
CA GLU A 95 2.54 -9.00 -10.35
C GLU A 95 1.76 -7.71 -10.16
N ASP A 96 1.44 -7.02 -11.26
CA ASP A 96 0.70 -5.77 -11.25
C ASP A 96 -0.81 -6.03 -11.12
N LEU A 97 -1.43 -5.49 -10.07
CA LEU A 97 -2.89 -5.53 -9.89
C LEU A 97 -3.61 -4.37 -10.60
N GLY A 98 -2.92 -3.25 -10.78
CA GLY A 98 -3.50 -2.05 -11.36
C GLY A 98 -2.81 -0.78 -10.91
N LYS A 99 -3.20 0.32 -11.55
CA LYS A 99 -2.69 1.66 -11.28
C LYS A 99 -3.86 2.63 -11.19
N HIS A 100 -3.80 3.54 -10.24
CA HIS A 100 -4.76 4.63 -10.11
C HIS A 100 -4.03 5.96 -10.26
N PHE A 101 -4.56 6.81 -11.13
CA PHE A 101 -3.98 8.10 -11.47
C PHE A 101 -4.88 9.22 -10.95
N MET A 102 -4.27 10.17 -10.24
CA MET A 102 -4.94 11.38 -9.80
C MET A 102 -4.22 12.57 -10.42
N ASP A 103 -4.86 13.18 -11.42
CA ASP A 103 -4.32 14.28 -12.25
C ASP A 103 -4.54 15.67 -11.63
N GLU A 104 -4.57 15.72 -10.31
CA GLU A 104 -4.82 16.92 -9.52
C GLU A 104 -3.83 16.96 -8.36
N GLU A 105 -3.52 18.17 -7.89
CA GLU A 105 -2.60 18.38 -6.77
C GLU A 105 -3.01 17.55 -5.55
N ALA A 106 -2.13 16.62 -5.19
CA ALA A 106 -2.31 15.77 -4.02
C ALA A 106 -1.82 16.49 -2.78
N ALA A 107 -2.71 16.79 -1.83
CA ALA A 107 -2.26 17.32 -0.53
C ALA A 107 -1.48 16.28 0.29
N ILE A 108 -1.76 14.98 0.07
CA ILE A 108 -1.28 13.86 0.88
C ILE A 108 -1.08 12.62 -0.01
N ALA A 109 0.01 11.89 0.19
CA ALA A 109 0.16 10.50 -0.23
C ALA A 109 -0.18 9.60 0.97
N CYS A 110 -1.26 8.82 0.87
CA CYS A 110 -1.63 7.88 1.91
C CYS A 110 -1.93 6.52 1.32
N CYS A 111 -1.57 5.43 1.96
CA CYS A 111 -2.07 4.12 1.55
C CYS A 111 -2.22 3.20 2.74
N ALA A 112 -3.11 2.22 2.61
CA ALA A 112 -3.43 1.29 3.67
C ALA A 112 -3.80 -0.10 3.14
N VAL A 113 -3.51 -1.09 3.98
CA VAL A 113 -4.00 -2.46 3.84
C VAL A 113 -4.73 -2.83 5.13
N PHE A 114 -5.97 -3.31 4.99
CA PHE A 114 -6.83 -3.69 6.10
C PHE A 114 -7.22 -5.15 6.00
N ASN A 115 -7.32 -5.82 7.15
CA ASN A 115 -8.12 -7.03 7.27
C ASN A 115 -9.60 -6.67 7.03
N HIS A 116 -10.20 -7.28 6.01
CA HIS A 116 -11.54 -6.97 5.53
C HIS A 116 -12.62 -7.01 6.62
N ASN A 117 -12.51 -7.94 7.57
CA ASN A 117 -13.53 -8.10 8.62
C ASN A 117 -13.36 -7.13 9.79
N SER A 118 -12.29 -6.32 9.83
CA SER A 118 -12.05 -5.41 10.94
C SER A 118 -12.78 -4.08 10.75
N LEU A 119 -13.95 -3.96 11.39
CA LEU A 119 -14.73 -2.71 11.48
C LEU A 119 -14.05 -1.61 12.31
N ILE A 120 -12.98 -1.94 13.04
CA ILE A 120 -12.30 -1.05 14.00
C ILE A 120 -11.44 0.01 13.28
N VAL A 121 -11.15 -0.19 12.00
CA VAL A 121 -10.23 0.71 11.26
C VAL A 121 -10.92 1.95 10.68
N ARG A 122 -12.13 2.27 11.16
CA ARG A 122 -12.94 3.42 10.70
C ARG A 122 -12.50 4.79 11.23
N HIS A 123 -11.43 4.87 12.04
CA HIS A 123 -10.91 6.13 12.57
C HIS A 123 -9.57 6.55 11.94
N THR A 124 -9.53 6.61 10.62
CA THR A 124 -8.36 6.98 9.82
C THR A 124 -7.93 8.44 9.97
N LYS A 125 -8.80 9.28 10.55
CA LYS A 125 -8.49 10.67 10.93
C LYS A 125 -7.27 10.77 11.86
N TYR A 126 -7.00 9.76 12.68
CA TYR A 126 -5.81 9.70 13.53
C TYR A 126 -4.52 9.32 12.79
N TRP A 127 -4.64 8.82 11.56
CA TRP A 127 -3.51 8.40 10.74
C TRP A 127 -2.94 9.55 9.93
N ILE A 128 -3.75 10.58 9.70
CA ILE A 128 -3.37 11.80 9.01
C ILE A 128 -2.60 12.72 9.97
N ARG A 129 -1.47 13.27 9.52
CA ARG A 129 -0.68 14.24 10.28
C ARG A 129 -1.29 15.65 10.22
N LYS A 130 -0.82 16.53 11.11
CA LYS A 130 -1.08 17.97 10.97
C LYS A 130 -0.48 18.45 9.64
N ARG A 131 -1.17 19.37 8.95
CA ARG A 131 -0.82 19.83 7.58
C ARG A 131 0.63 20.30 7.37
N HIS A 132 1.33 20.72 8.42
CA HIS A 132 2.71 21.24 8.33
C HIS A 132 3.79 20.23 8.73
N ASP A 133 3.40 18.98 8.99
CA ASP A 133 4.34 17.92 9.32
C ASP A 133 4.60 17.04 8.10
N TRP A 134 5.76 17.27 7.47
CA TRP A 134 6.14 16.67 6.20
C TRP A 134 6.78 15.28 6.34
N ARG A 135 7.06 14.81 7.56
CA ARG A 135 7.64 13.47 7.72
C ARG A 135 6.55 12.41 7.61
N PRO A 136 6.85 11.25 7.02
CA PRO A 136 5.90 10.15 6.94
C PRO A 136 5.46 9.68 8.32
N LYS A 137 4.23 9.21 8.37
CA LYS A 137 3.65 8.55 9.53
C LYS A 137 3.20 7.15 9.13
N GLY A 138 3.91 6.15 9.66
CA GLY A 138 3.40 4.80 9.71
C GLY A 138 2.33 4.66 10.79
N CYS A 139 1.22 4.02 10.47
CA CYS A 139 0.17 3.66 11.40
C CYS A 139 -0.04 2.16 11.35
N LEU A 140 0.05 1.51 12.50
CA LEU A 140 -0.15 0.08 12.62
C LEU A 140 -1.18 -0.17 13.70
N THR A 141 -2.11 -1.07 13.39
CA THR A 141 -3.09 -1.60 14.32
C THR A 141 -3.02 -3.13 14.27
N PRO A 142 -3.68 -3.84 15.20
CA PRO A 142 -3.74 -5.29 15.13
C PRO A 142 -4.35 -5.85 13.83
N TYR A 143 -5.02 -5.02 13.00
CA TYR A 143 -5.76 -5.46 11.82
C TYR A 143 -5.46 -4.65 10.55
N ALA A 144 -4.53 -3.71 10.60
CA ALA A 144 -4.23 -2.86 9.46
C ALA A 144 -2.88 -2.18 9.57
N ALA A 145 -2.31 -1.89 8.41
CA ALA A 145 -1.10 -1.10 8.25
C ALA A 145 -1.37 0.03 7.25
N ALA A 146 -0.88 1.22 7.55
CA ALA A 146 -0.98 2.37 6.69
C ALA A 146 0.24 3.26 6.80
N ILE A 147 0.49 4.04 5.76
CA ILE A 147 1.49 5.10 5.76
C ILE A 147 0.87 6.37 5.15
N ASN A 148 1.24 7.51 5.70
CA ASN A 148 0.74 8.82 5.31
C ASN A 148 1.88 9.82 5.25
N THR A 149 1.98 10.60 4.19
CA THR A 149 2.94 11.69 4.03
C THR A 149 2.23 12.91 3.44
N ASN A 150 2.32 14.05 4.10
CA ASN A 150 1.86 15.32 3.53
C ASN A 150 2.80 15.73 2.39
N LEU A 151 2.25 16.25 1.31
CA LEU A 151 2.99 16.57 0.09
C LEU A 151 3.08 18.08 -0.12
N HIS A 152 4.20 18.53 -0.69
CA HIS A 152 4.29 19.86 -1.30
C HIS A 152 3.52 19.88 -2.62
N GLY A 153 3.26 21.07 -3.17
CA GLY A 153 2.54 21.21 -4.44
C GLY A 153 3.14 20.35 -5.54
N ASN A 154 2.28 19.62 -6.25
CA ASN A 154 2.61 18.59 -7.23
C ASN A 154 1.58 18.58 -8.37
N GLY A 155 1.94 17.94 -9.50
CA GLY A 155 1.04 17.79 -10.65
C GLY A 155 0.05 16.63 -10.49
N GLY A 156 0.36 15.70 -9.59
CA GLY A 156 -0.56 14.64 -9.21
C GLY A 156 0.11 13.45 -8.52
N LEU A 157 -0.66 12.37 -8.35
CA LEU A 157 -0.22 11.16 -7.65
C LEU A 157 -0.58 9.89 -8.43
N LEU A 158 0.43 9.08 -8.73
CA LEU A 158 0.27 7.75 -9.31
C LEU A 158 0.38 6.70 -8.20
N SER A 159 -0.69 5.94 -7.97
CA SER A 159 -0.71 4.81 -7.04
C SER A 159 -0.66 3.48 -7.79
N LYS A 160 0.36 2.66 -7.57
CA LYS A 160 0.53 1.33 -8.15
C LYS A 160 0.30 0.27 -7.08
N PHE A 161 -0.48 -0.76 -7.42
CA PHE A 161 -0.78 -1.89 -6.56
C PHE A 161 -0.18 -3.15 -7.16
N GLN A 162 0.57 -3.90 -6.34
CA GLN A 162 1.23 -5.12 -6.78
C GLN A 162 1.11 -6.20 -5.71
N VAL A 163 1.17 -7.46 -6.15
CA VAL A 163 1.10 -8.64 -5.26
C VAL A 163 2.19 -9.63 -5.59
N MET A 164 2.54 -10.43 -4.60
CA MET A 164 3.37 -11.62 -4.78
C MET A 164 2.57 -12.83 -4.30
N CYS A 165 2.51 -13.84 -5.15
CA CYS A 165 1.87 -15.12 -4.86
C CYS A 165 2.92 -16.15 -4.46
N ASP A 166 2.55 -17.06 -3.56
CA ASP A 166 3.37 -18.21 -3.22
C ASP A 166 3.44 -19.16 -4.43
N MET A 167 4.61 -19.28 -5.03
CA MET A 167 4.85 -20.08 -6.24
C MET A 167 5.20 -21.54 -5.93
N THR A 168 5.56 -21.87 -4.70
CA THR A 168 5.98 -23.22 -4.29
C THR A 168 4.88 -23.97 -3.51
N GLY A 169 3.90 -23.24 -3.00
CA GLY A 169 2.80 -23.74 -2.19
C GLY A 169 1.42 -23.62 -2.84
N ASP A 170 0.50 -22.95 -2.15
CA ASP A 170 -0.93 -22.96 -2.44
C ASP A 170 -1.40 -21.82 -3.38
N GLY A 171 -0.48 -21.09 -4.00
CA GLY A 171 -0.80 -19.97 -4.89
C GLY A 171 -1.42 -18.77 -4.17
N ARG A 172 -1.39 -18.72 -2.83
CA ARG A 172 -1.96 -17.60 -2.07
C ARG A 172 -1.10 -16.37 -2.14
N ILE A 173 -1.74 -15.23 -1.98
CA ILE A 173 -1.05 -13.95 -1.91
C ILE A 173 -0.36 -13.84 -0.56
N VAL A 174 0.95 -13.60 -0.62
CA VAL A 174 1.87 -13.56 0.52
C VAL A 174 2.63 -12.24 0.63
N SER A 175 2.56 -11.37 -0.38
CA SER A 175 3.00 -9.98 -0.27
C SER A 175 2.10 -9.04 -1.05
N ILE A 176 1.96 -7.81 -0.55
CA ILE A 176 1.33 -6.71 -1.25
C ILE A 176 2.25 -5.50 -1.16
N ARG A 177 2.40 -4.81 -2.28
CA ARG A 177 3.12 -3.53 -2.40
C ARG A 177 2.19 -2.46 -2.94
N ILE A 178 2.10 -1.34 -2.23
CA ILE A 178 1.46 -0.12 -2.73
C ILE A 178 2.54 0.96 -2.84
N THR A 179 2.78 1.44 -4.05
CA THR A 179 3.73 2.53 -4.34
C THR A 179 2.96 3.76 -4.77
N GLN A 180 3.28 4.92 -4.19
CA GLN A 180 2.69 6.20 -4.58
C GLN A 180 3.81 7.15 -5.00
N GLN A 181 3.74 7.66 -6.22
CA GLN A 181 4.76 8.51 -6.83
C GLN A 181 4.15 9.82 -7.33
N LEU A 182 4.85 10.93 -7.07
CA LEU A 182 4.53 12.24 -7.63
C LEU A 182 4.92 12.34 -9.11
N PHE A 183 4.17 13.13 -9.87
CA PHE A 183 4.54 13.57 -11.21
C PHE A 183 4.22 15.07 -11.41
#